data_AF-A0A5C2S3M6-F1
#
_entry.id   AF-A0A5C2S3M6-F1
#
_cell.length_a   1.000
_cell.length_b   1.000
_cell.length_c   1.000
_cell.angle_alpha   90.00
_cell.angle_beta   90.00
_cell.angle_gamma   90.00
#
_symmetry.space_group_name_H-M   'P 1'
#
loop_
_entity.id
_entity.type
_entity.pdbx_description
1 polymer ?
#
loop_
_entity_poly.entity_id
_entity_poly.type
_entity_poly.pdbx_seq_one_letter_code
_entity_poly.pdbx_strand_id
1 'polypeptide(L)'
;MASSTHAASDVGHDNHDSVLVPAHGEHNSMQHVYKGKNARSWQQLPGEIVRLITTFYLLDASATGYCPNAWEPRELWPQRFAFTTFRDALEVERVMHLFPAWKCHLESHLFWNKACALLDPLGSLNHHLTVVHPTAGSQVAVAPRITMYRHYRSMLDVSCAVCRVNYPYNNEGLCAGSAKRSVNTPTLGIISLCKEHRKTAAFCGICLREAPRGEFEDDYSQGLGIACAENEDEETWPGIDATCRACRNEAFWRRVNMRREWQEAVDSRRWATLDWETKQSVESFIDMGEGSIRDVLQIAEEKHWLRRFTKLGDMLQQALAASRYASRAEAGEAYASDEELSDEDMDDPEMLSLTEDAGGIKELALNDWARNRILDGHWITPADEWFGYTNQARPRLAPAVHPCPWNRRSVYEGALDDGQGDEAQELQHPRPKTLVPHPPSFGLCEQTYRAFNRQMREILLPPMRNLVRKLVMECTADGTDPAIRAVRMTVEDLVSELRDESTWYNGIDWLERRANARMEADRRHAKDDDSSSSSSRSDGSHTTSPVLSTTTLQTTPSPPPTGKDDEIVVSSPFAGARSPISPVMKAPELLRPIPYVPVTTEHLPQHSVEALLCVRAIVLVKPVSR
;
A
#
# COMPACT_ATOMS: atom_id res chain seq x y z
N MET A 1 21.57 12.39 -15.66
CA MET A 1 22.69 12.06 -16.57
C MET A 1 23.93 12.82 -16.11
N ALA A 2 25.08 12.13 -16.11
CA ALA A 2 26.47 12.56 -15.90
C ALA A 2 27.12 11.93 -14.65
N SER A 3 27.75 10.78 -14.88
CA SER A 3 28.69 10.10 -13.99
C SER A 3 30.08 10.73 -14.08
N SER A 4 30.85 10.72 -12.98
CA SER A 4 32.30 10.98 -13.04
C SER A 4 33.07 9.93 -12.25
N THR A 5 33.88 9.20 -13.00
CA THR A 5 34.79 8.11 -12.64
C THR A 5 36.09 8.61 -12.02
N HIS A 6 36.58 7.85 -11.04
CA HIS A 6 37.93 7.93 -10.47
C HIS A 6 39.03 7.60 -11.48
N ALA A 7 40.18 8.27 -11.36
CA ALA A 7 41.48 7.75 -11.79
C ALA A 7 42.61 8.33 -10.93
N ALA A 8 43.48 7.45 -10.45
CA ALA A 8 44.70 7.71 -9.69
C ALA A 8 45.93 7.39 -10.56
N SER A 9 47.02 8.14 -10.39
CA SER A 9 48.42 7.87 -10.83
C SER A 9 49.22 9.17 -10.59
N ASP A 10 50.51 9.23 -10.32
CA ASP A 10 51.56 8.28 -9.94
C ASP A 10 52.74 9.13 -9.40
N VAL A 11 53.66 8.49 -8.68
CA VAL A 11 54.79 9.06 -7.95
C VAL A 11 56.00 9.27 -8.86
N GLY A 12 56.73 10.38 -8.67
CA GLY A 12 58.03 10.61 -9.30
C GLY A 12 58.98 11.38 -8.37
N HIS A 13 60.02 10.67 -7.90
CA HIS A 13 61.19 11.20 -7.19
C HIS A 13 62.13 11.92 -8.15
N ASP A 14 62.83 12.96 -7.68
CA ASP A 14 64.27 13.13 -7.97
C ASP A 14 64.97 14.05 -6.96
N ASN A 15 66.19 13.64 -6.62
CA ASN A 15 67.14 14.21 -5.66
C ASN A 15 68.28 14.92 -6.40
N HIS A 16 68.78 16.05 -5.89
CA HIS A 16 70.20 16.33 -5.59
C HIS A 16 70.51 17.85 -5.43
N ASP A 17 70.85 18.24 -4.20
CA ASP A 17 72.17 18.77 -3.78
C ASP A 17 72.89 19.89 -4.58
N SER A 18 73.02 21.08 -3.97
CA SER A 18 74.30 21.56 -3.36
C SER A 18 74.63 23.08 -3.48
N VAL A 19 75.20 23.59 -2.37
CA VAL A 19 76.18 24.69 -2.17
C VAL A 19 75.70 26.14 -1.86
N LEU A 20 76.24 26.62 -0.72
CA LEU A 20 76.15 27.91 -0.02
C LEU A 20 77.09 29.00 -0.57
N VAL A 21 76.77 30.30 -0.39
CA VAL A 21 77.61 31.38 0.23
C VAL A 21 76.72 32.62 0.54
N PRO A 22 76.85 33.31 1.70
CA PRO A 22 76.04 34.47 2.07
C PRO A 22 76.76 35.82 1.86
N ALA A 23 76.00 36.90 1.62
CA ALA A 23 76.48 38.28 1.81
C ALA A 23 75.34 39.17 2.33
N HIS A 24 75.61 39.87 3.43
CA HIS A 24 74.73 40.82 4.11
C HIS A 24 74.55 42.13 3.32
N GLY A 25 73.36 42.72 3.43
CA GLY A 25 73.05 44.08 3.03
C GLY A 25 71.61 44.43 3.39
N GLU A 26 71.42 45.09 4.53
CA GLU A 26 70.12 45.62 4.97
C GLU A 26 69.69 46.80 4.08
N HIS A 27 68.51 46.71 3.48
CA HIS A 27 67.62 47.85 3.30
C HIS A 27 66.16 47.41 3.13
N ASN A 28 65.32 48.17 3.82
CA ASN A 28 63.90 48.00 4.10
C ASN A 28 63.02 47.97 2.84
N SER A 29 62.19 46.94 2.66
CA SER A 29 60.92 47.04 1.92
C SER A 29 59.93 45.98 2.40
N MET A 30 58.67 46.39 2.59
CA MET A 30 57.53 45.51 2.81
C MET A 30 57.42 44.50 1.66
N GLN A 31 57.98 43.32 1.85
CA GLN A 31 57.61 42.13 1.11
C GLN A 31 57.36 41.04 2.15
N HIS A 32 56.10 40.67 2.33
CA HIS A 32 55.76 39.39 2.92
C HIS A 32 56.32 38.31 1.99
N VAL A 33 57.58 37.94 2.23
CA VAL A 33 58.23 36.83 1.56
C VAL A 33 57.48 35.58 2.01
N TYR A 34 56.59 35.08 1.14
CA TYR A 34 56.09 33.72 1.23
C TYR A 34 57.27 32.79 0.97
N LYS A 35 58.07 32.50 2.00
CA LYS A 35 59.05 31.43 1.97
C LYS A 35 58.28 30.12 1.93
N GLY A 36 58.12 29.60 0.71
CA GLY A 36 57.54 28.30 0.45
C GLY A 36 58.19 27.22 1.30
N LYS A 37 57.38 26.67 2.22
CA LYS A 37 57.26 25.25 2.55
C LYS A 37 56.06 25.11 3.49
N ASN A 38 55.00 24.50 2.95
CA ASN A 38 53.98 23.69 3.65
C ASN A 38 52.70 24.42 4.14
N ALA A 39 51.78 24.72 3.22
CA ALA A 39 50.40 24.26 3.47
C ALA A 39 50.36 22.79 3.04
N ARG A 40 50.88 21.88 3.88
CA ARG A 40 50.93 20.43 3.56
C ARG A 40 49.59 19.74 3.81
N SER A 41 48.67 20.43 4.48
CA SER A 41 47.35 19.92 4.82
C SER A 41 46.32 21.03 4.75
N TRP A 42 45.07 20.64 4.54
CA TRP A 42 43.91 21.53 4.58
C TRP A 42 43.85 22.40 5.84
N GLN A 43 44.39 21.94 6.96
CA GLN A 43 44.38 22.66 8.25
C GLN A 43 45.29 23.89 8.28
N GLN A 44 46.28 23.99 7.38
CA GLN A 44 47.28 25.05 7.36
C GLN A 44 47.02 26.12 6.29
N LEU A 45 45.83 26.11 5.68
CA LEU A 45 45.49 27.08 4.66
C LEU A 45 45.45 28.50 5.23
N PRO A 46 45.89 29.52 4.46
CA PRO A 46 45.76 30.91 4.85
C PRO A 46 44.29 31.27 5.11
N GLY A 47 44.04 32.12 6.11
CA GLY A 47 42.67 32.46 6.52
C GLY A 47 41.80 33.09 5.42
N GLU A 48 42.40 33.78 4.45
CA GLU A 48 41.69 34.30 3.27
C GLU A 48 41.16 33.17 2.37
N ILE A 49 41.98 32.15 2.13
CA ILE A 49 41.60 30.97 1.34
C ILE A 49 40.52 30.18 2.08
N VAL A 50 40.66 30.00 3.39
CA VAL A 50 39.63 29.36 4.24
C VAL A 50 38.29 30.09 4.12
N ARG A 51 38.27 31.42 4.26
CA ARG A 51 37.04 32.21 4.11
C ARG A 51 36.46 32.14 2.70
N LEU A 52 37.30 32.14 1.67
CA LEU A 52 36.87 32.00 0.28
C LEU A 52 36.22 30.64 0.02
N ILE A 53 36.83 29.55 0.48
CA ILE A 53 36.27 28.19 0.41
C ILE A 53 34.91 28.15 1.11
N THR A 54 34.83 28.69 2.34
CA THR A 54 33.56 28.72 3.08
C THR A 54 32.51 29.59 2.39
N THR A 55 32.89 30.67 1.71
CA THR A 55 31.96 31.47 0.91
C THR A 55 31.36 30.64 -0.24
N PHE A 56 32.18 29.92 -1.00
CA PHE A 56 31.68 29.06 -2.08
C PHE A 56 30.83 27.89 -1.55
N TYR A 57 31.23 27.27 -0.44
CA TYR A 57 30.42 26.27 0.25
C TYR A 57 29.07 26.84 0.66
N LEU A 58 29.04 28.05 1.24
CA LEU A 58 27.82 28.70 1.68
C LEU A 58 26.90 29.05 0.51
N LEU A 59 27.45 29.48 -0.63
CA LEU A 59 26.66 29.76 -1.84
C LEU A 59 25.96 28.50 -2.34
N ASP A 60 26.67 27.37 -2.38
CA ASP A 60 26.11 26.07 -2.76
C ASP A 60 25.05 25.61 -1.75
N ALA A 61 25.39 25.62 -0.46
CA ALA A 61 24.49 25.23 0.62
C ALA A 61 23.23 26.11 0.69
N SER A 62 23.35 27.41 0.42
CA SER A 62 22.20 28.32 0.40
C SER A 62 21.27 28.04 -0.79
N ALA A 63 21.84 27.69 -1.95
CA ALA A 63 21.11 27.39 -3.17
C ALA A 63 20.38 26.04 -3.12
N THR A 64 20.97 25.02 -2.49
CA THR A 64 20.37 23.67 -2.37
C THR A 64 19.68 23.44 -1.03
N GLY A 65 19.85 24.35 -0.08
CA GLY A 65 19.34 24.22 1.28
C GLY A 65 17.82 24.26 1.33
N TYR A 66 17.23 23.39 2.15
CA TYR A 66 15.79 23.32 2.36
C TYR A 66 15.22 24.66 2.87
N CYS A 67 14.21 25.18 2.17
CA CYS A 67 13.42 26.33 2.59
C CYS A 67 11.93 25.93 2.49
N PRO A 68 11.16 25.95 3.59
CA PRO A 68 9.75 25.59 3.54
C PRO A 68 8.95 26.47 2.58
N ASN A 69 8.03 25.86 1.83
CA ASN A 69 7.15 26.57 0.87
C ASN A 69 6.27 27.61 1.55
N ALA A 70 6.07 27.50 2.87
CA ALA A 70 5.42 28.52 3.69
C ALA A 70 6.06 29.92 3.58
N TRP A 71 7.31 30.01 3.12
CA TRP A 71 8.05 31.25 2.88
C TRP A 71 8.16 31.64 1.39
N GLU A 72 7.56 30.88 0.48
CA GLU A 72 7.59 31.15 -0.96
C GLU A 72 6.92 32.49 -1.36
N PRO A 73 5.77 32.91 -0.76
CA PRO A 73 5.12 34.17 -1.09
C PRO A 73 6.07 35.36 -1.09
N ARG A 74 5.94 36.23 -2.11
CA ARG A 74 6.90 37.30 -2.38
C ARG A 74 6.95 38.33 -1.25
N GLU A 75 5.82 38.55 -0.60
CA GLU A 75 5.61 39.52 0.49
C GLU A 75 6.44 39.14 1.72
N LEU A 76 6.72 37.84 1.90
CA LEU A 76 7.47 37.29 3.04
C LEU A 76 8.98 37.25 2.82
N TRP A 77 9.50 37.92 1.78
CA TRP A 77 10.92 37.82 1.44
C TRP A 77 11.88 38.19 2.59
N PRO A 78 11.59 39.17 3.49
CA PRO A 78 12.53 39.52 4.57
C PRO A 78 12.54 38.49 5.69
N GLN A 79 11.38 37.93 6.02
CA GLN A 79 11.26 36.83 6.97
C GLN A 79 11.92 35.57 6.42
N ARG A 80 11.69 35.25 5.13
CA ARG A 80 12.41 34.18 4.42
C ARG A 80 13.92 34.40 4.47
N PHE A 81 14.37 35.64 4.29
CA PHE A 81 15.79 35.99 4.34
C PHE A 81 16.36 35.82 5.75
N ALA A 82 15.61 36.16 6.80
CA ALA A 82 16.00 35.89 8.19
C ALA A 82 16.07 34.38 8.48
N PHE A 83 15.04 33.62 8.12
CA PHE A 83 14.98 32.16 8.28
C PHE A 83 16.17 31.47 7.60
N THR A 84 16.38 31.74 6.32
CA THR A 84 17.48 31.15 5.55
C THR A 84 18.85 31.57 6.08
N THR A 85 18.99 32.79 6.59
CA THR A 85 20.27 33.22 7.20
C THR A 85 20.56 32.48 8.50
N PHE A 86 19.58 32.23 9.35
CA PHE A 86 19.80 31.44 10.57
C PHE A 86 20.09 29.97 10.25
N ARG A 87 19.45 29.41 9.22
CA ARG A 87 19.76 28.06 8.70
C ARG A 87 21.20 28.00 8.19
N ASP A 88 21.58 28.96 7.35
CA ASP A 88 22.91 29.04 6.73
C ASP A 88 24.01 29.31 7.79
N ALA A 89 23.67 29.90 8.94
CA ALA A 89 24.61 30.05 10.05
C ALA A 89 25.07 28.70 10.61
N LEU A 90 24.18 27.71 10.66
CA LEU A 90 24.50 26.35 11.07
C LEU A 90 25.47 25.66 10.10
N GLU A 91 25.42 26.01 8.81
CA GLU A 91 26.35 25.51 7.80
C GLU A 91 27.76 26.05 8.05
N VAL A 92 27.89 27.34 8.34
CA VAL A 92 29.19 27.93 8.70
C VAL A 92 29.71 27.35 10.02
N GLU A 93 28.84 27.20 11.02
CA GLU A 93 29.19 26.53 12.28
C GLU A 93 29.62 25.08 12.04
N ARG A 94 28.97 24.33 11.14
CA ARG A 94 29.36 22.95 10.81
C ARG A 94 30.78 22.89 10.26
N VAL A 95 31.16 23.80 9.36
CA VAL A 95 32.54 23.91 8.86
C VAL A 95 33.52 24.22 10.00
N MET A 96 33.14 25.12 10.92
CA MET A 96 33.96 25.44 12.10
C MET A 96 34.17 24.24 13.03
N HIS A 97 33.19 23.33 13.13
CA HIS A 97 33.29 22.10 13.92
C HIS A 97 34.11 21.01 13.21
N LEU A 98 33.90 20.83 11.89
CA LEU A 98 34.64 19.85 11.09
C LEU A 98 36.13 20.22 10.95
N PHE A 99 36.44 21.52 10.90
CA PHE A 99 37.81 22.03 10.80
C PHE A 99 38.12 23.00 11.95
N PRO A 100 38.43 22.51 13.17
CA PRO A 100 38.69 23.38 14.33
C PRO A 100 39.81 24.40 14.11
N ALA A 101 40.82 24.06 13.30
CA ALA A 101 41.91 24.97 12.93
C ALA A 101 41.42 26.17 12.09
N TRP A 102 40.32 26.02 11.36
CA TRP A 102 39.72 27.09 10.54
C TRP A 102 38.84 28.03 11.37
N LYS A 103 38.40 27.60 12.56
CA LYS A 103 37.47 28.33 13.41
C LYS A 103 37.87 29.79 13.62
N CYS A 104 39.13 30.05 13.99
CA CYS A 104 39.62 31.42 14.25
C CYS A 104 39.52 32.33 13.01
N HIS A 105 39.69 31.78 11.80
CA HIS A 105 39.53 32.52 10.55
C HIS A 105 38.05 32.74 10.21
N LEU A 106 37.20 31.74 10.47
CA LEU A 106 35.77 31.80 10.19
C LEU A 106 34.98 32.67 11.17
N GLU A 107 35.47 32.88 12.41
CA GLU A 107 34.88 33.86 13.32
C GLU A 107 34.86 35.29 12.75
N SER A 108 35.76 35.58 11.80
CA SER A 108 35.88 36.86 11.08
C SER A 108 35.23 36.87 9.70
N HIS A 109 34.51 35.82 9.32
CA HIS A 109 33.84 35.73 8.02
C HIS A 109 32.74 36.80 7.89
N LEU A 110 32.64 37.45 6.72
CA LEU A 110 31.70 38.56 6.48
C LEU A 110 30.23 38.17 6.62
N PHE A 111 29.91 36.89 6.47
CA PHE A 111 28.58 36.32 6.75
C PHE A 111 28.04 36.74 8.13
N TRP A 112 28.89 36.79 9.16
CA TRP A 112 28.45 37.13 10.50
C TRP A 112 27.98 38.58 10.63
N ASN A 113 28.49 39.50 9.80
CA ASN A 113 27.97 40.87 9.76
C ASN A 113 26.51 40.89 9.30
N LYS A 114 26.18 40.11 8.26
CA LYS A 114 24.81 39.92 7.77
C LYS A 114 23.93 39.29 8.86
N ALA A 115 24.40 38.21 9.50
CA ALA A 115 23.63 37.52 10.54
C ALA A 115 23.34 38.40 11.76
N CYS A 116 24.34 39.17 12.24
CA CYS A 116 24.15 40.15 13.31
C CYS A 116 23.14 41.25 12.93
N ALA A 117 23.23 41.79 11.71
CA ALA A 117 22.33 42.85 11.26
C ALA A 117 20.86 42.41 11.16
N LEU A 118 20.59 41.12 10.90
CA LEU A 118 19.22 40.59 10.93
C LEU A 118 18.73 40.35 12.36
N LEU A 119 19.62 39.96 13.25
CA LEU A 119 19.28 39.65 14.63
C LEU A 119 19.06 40.92 15.48
N ASP A 120 19.80 42.00 15.21
CA ASP A 120 19.69 43.30 15.87
C ASP A 120 19.78 44.45 14.83
N PRO A 121 18.71 44.68 14.05
CA PRO A 121 18.71 45.65 12.95
C PRO A 121 18.91 47.10 13.41
N LEU A 122 18.57 47.40 14.67
CA LEU A 122 18.74 48.73 15.26
C LEU A 122 20.06 48.87 16.04
N GLY A 123 20.86 47.81 16.15
CA GLY A 123 22.18 47.86 16.80
C GLY A 123 22.13 48.10 18.31
N SER A 124 21.04 47.70 18.96
CA SER A 124 20.78 47.87 20.39
C SER A 124 21.86 47.25 21.28
N LEU A 125 22.43 46.13 20.83
CA LEU A 125 23.45 45.36 21.53
C LEU A 125 24.86 45.63 21.02
N ASN A 126 25.06 46.60 20.12
CA ASN A 126 26.39 46.94 19.60
C ASN A 126 27.39 47.33 20.71
N HIS A 127 26.92 47.87 21.83
CA HIS A 127 27.75 48.20 22.97
C HIS A 127 28.38 46.95 23.63
N HIS A 128 27.79 45.76 23.46
CA HIS A 128 28.36 44.48 23.91
C HIS A 128 29.46 43.94 22.99
N LEU A 129 29.74 44.57 21.85
CA LEU A 129 30.88 44.20 20.99
C LEU A 129 32.24 44.49 21.64
N THR A 130 32.27 45.33 22.68
CA THR A 130 33.50 45.77 23.33
C THR A 130 33.51 45.29 24.77
N VAL A 131 34.51 44.48 25.15
CA VAL A 131 34.68 44.03 26.54
C VAL A 131 35.51 45.06 27.30
N VAL A 132 34.87 45.82 28.18
CA VAL A 132 35.57 46.71 29.10
C VAL A 132 35.95 45.91 30.34
N HIS A 133 37.21 45.52 30.47
CA HIS A 133 37.71 45.00 31.74
C HIS A 133 37.88 46.16 32.74
N PRO A 134 37.28 46.11 33.93
CA PRO A 134 37.59 47.07 34.98
C PRO A 134 38.99 46.77 35.52
N THR A 135 40.02 47.33 34.88
CA THR A 135 41.37 47.33 35.44
C THR A 135 41.47 48.46 36.46
N ALA A 136 41.44 48.11 37.74
CA ALA A 136 41.90 49.00 38.79
C ALA A 136 43.40 49.30 38.54
N GLY A 137 43.71 50.42 37.88
CA GLY A 137 45.04 51.04 37.91
C GLY A 137 45.94 50.98 36.68
N SER A 138 45.46 50.73 35.45
CA SER A 138 46.31 50.86 34.24
C SER A 138 45.67 51.77 33.18
N GLN A 139 46.41 52.76 32.68
CA GLN A 139 45.93 53.79 31.74
C GLN A 139 45.92 53.37 30.25
N VAL A 140 46.12 52.09 29.93
CA VAL A 140 46.00 51.60 28.54
C VAL A 140 45.24 50.28 28.53
N ALA A 141 43.94 50.32 28.79
CA ALA A 141 43.06 49.18 28.55
C ALA A 141 42.63 49.19 27.07
N VAL A 142 43.34 48.43 26.22
CA VAL A 142 42.82 48.08 24.89
C VAL A 142 41.64 47.15 25.12
N ALA A 143 40.42 47.66 24.99
CA ALA A 143 39.21 46.85 25.12
C ALA A 143 39.14 45.88 23.93
N PRO A 144 39.30 44.55 24.12
CA PRO A 144 39.24 43.61 23.01
C PRO A 144 37.81 43.58 22.44
N ARG A 145 37.70 43.79 21.13
CA ARG A 145 36.44 43.65 20.40
C ARG A 145 36.17 42.16 20.19
N ILE A 146 34.99 41.68 20.56
CA ILE A 146 34.60 40.30 20.26
C ILE A 146 34.40 40.11 18.76
N THR A 147 34.63 38.90 18.26
CA THR A 147 34.36 38.56 16.86
C THR A 147 32.86 38.58 16.58
N MET A 148 32.49 38.84 15.33
CA MET A 148 31.08 38.93 14.94
C MET A 148 30.35 37.60 15.12
N TYR A 149 31.03 36.47 14.93
CA TYR A 149 30.51 35.16 15.29
C TYR A 149 30.12 35.06 16.78
N ARG A 150 31.02 35.46 17.68
CA ARG A 150 30.75 35.40 19.13
C ARG A 150 29.62 36.33 19.51
N HIS A 151 29.57 37.52 18.91
CA HIS A 151 28.47 38.45 19.12
C HIS A 151 27.13 37.87 18.65
N TYR A 152 27.09 37.30 17.45
CA TYR A 152 25.92 36.60 16.92
C TYR A 152 25.43 35.50 17.86
N ARG A 153 26.32 34.60 18.31
CA ARG A 153 25.99 33.54 19.27
C ARG A 153 25.40 34.09 20.57
N SER A 154 26.06 35.07 21.17
CA SER A 154 25.59 35.68 22.41
C SER A 154 24.22 36.33 22.27
N MET A 155 23.95 36.98 21.14
CA MET A 155 22.63 37.55 20.86
C MET A 155 21.59 36.46 20.60
N LEU A 156 21.93 35.42 19.84
CA LEU A 156 21.01 34.33 19.49
C LEU A 156 20.57 33.55 20.73
N ASP A 157 21.49 33.26 21.64
CA ASP A 157 21.24 32.50 22.87
C ASP A 157 20.19 33.19 23.78
N VAL A 158 20.12 34.53 23.73
CA VAL A 158 19.16 35.34 24.50
C VAL A 158 17.97 35.85 23.67
N SER A 159 17.89 35.50 22.39
CA SER A 159 16.81 35.96 21.51
C SER A 159 15.76 34.87 21.29
N CYS A 160 14.52 35.28 21.08
CA CYS A 160 13.49 34.36 20.59
C CYS A 160 13.64 34.19 19.08
N ALA A 161 14.11 33.03 18.62
CA ALA A 161 14.35 32.80 17.19
C ALA A 161 13.08 33.01 16.34
N VAL A 162 11.91 32.60 16.85
CA VAL A 162 10.61 32.80 16.18
C VAL A 162 10.32 34.29 15.97
N CYS A 163 10.42 35.13 17.00
CA CYS A 163 10.23 36.58 16.85
C CYS A 163 11.22 37.17 15.83
N ARG A 164 12.49 36.74 15.88
CA ARG A 164 13.54 37.28 15.00
C ARG A 164 13.35 36.90 13.53
N VAL A 165 12.73 35.74 13.27
CA VAL A 165 12.35 35.33 11.91
C VAL A 165 11.12 36.10 11.42
N ASN A 166 10.08 36.26 12.24
CA ASN A 166 8.81 36.86 11.81
C ASN A 166 8.84 38.40 11.77
N TYR A 167 9.65 39.03 12.62
CA TYR A 167 9.79 40.49 12.70
C TYR A 167 11.26 40.94 12.54
N PRO A 168 11.87 40.78 11.35
CA PRO A 168 13.29 41.04 11.14
C PRO A 168 13.68 42.52 11.17
N TYR A 169 12.72 43.45 11.18
CA TYR A 169 12.98 44.90 11.06
C TYR A 169 13.00 45.65 12.40
N ASN A 170 12.44 45.07 13.46
CA ASN A 170 12.39 45.66 14.78
C ASN A 170 13.26 44.84 15.75
N ASN A 171 13.24 45.17 17.05
CA ASN A 171 13.95 44.43 18.09
C ASN A 171 13.05 43.43 18.85
N GLU A 172 11.90 43.07 18.29
CA GLU A 172 10.99 42.16 18.95
C GLU A 172 11.67 40.80 19.18
N GLY A 173 11.50 40.27 20.40
CA GLY A 173 12.12 39.02 20.82
C GLY A 173 13.62 39.08 21.10
N LEU A 174 14.30 40.20 20.86
CA LEU A 174 15.68 40.41 21.28
C LEU A 174 15.75 40.41 22.82
N CYS A 175 16.69 39.67 23.41
CA CYS A 175 16.81 39.48 24.86
C CYS A 175 15.58 38.84 25.56
N ALA A 176 14.59 38.35 24.81
CA ALA A 176 13.40 37.69 25.36
C ALA A 176 13.53 36.17 25.44
N GLY A 177 14.50 35.60 24.71
CA GLY A 177 14.80 34.18 24.67
C GLY A 177 15.35 33.67 26.00
N SER A 178 15.14 32.38 26.27
CA SER A 178 15.73 31.73 27.43
C SER A 178 16.06 30.28 27.12
N ALA A 179 17.24 29.82 27.53
CA ALA A 179 17.63 28.41 27.44
C ALA A 179 16.65 27.47 28.16
N LYS A 180 15.96 27.96 29.21
CA LYS A 180 14.88 27.23 29.91
C LYS A 180 13.61 27.06 29.08
N ARG A 181 13.52 27.75 27.94
CA ARG A 181 12.41 27.76 26.99
C ARG A 181 12.99 27.48 25.61
N SER A 182 13.64 26.34 25.45
CA SER A 182 14.20 25.91 24.18
C SER A 182 13.44 24.74 23.60
N VAL A 183 13.39 24.68 22.27
CA VAL A 183 12.77 23.58 21.51
C VAL A 183 13.72 23.16 20.41
N ASN A 184 13.65 21.89 20.02
CA ASN A 184 14.41 21.39 18.87
C ASN A 184 13.56 21.51 17.61
N THR A 185 14.19 21.92 16.51
CA THR A 185 13.53 22.10 15.22
C THR A 185 14.33 21.34 14.15
N PRO A 186 13.69 20.73 13.14
CA PRO A 186 14.40 19.96 12.13
C PRO A 186 15.38 20.80 11.30
N THR A 187 15.12 22.09 11.16
CA THR A 187 15.85 22.99 10.26
C THR A 187 16.87 23.86 10.97
N LEU A 188 16.58 24.30 12.21
CA LEU A 188 17.41 25.25 12.96
C LEU A 188 18.01 24.65 14.24
N GLY A 189 17.75 23.37 14.51
CA GLY A 189 18.19 22.71 15.74
C GLY A 189 17.54 23.33 16.97
N ILE A 190 18.30 23.43 18.06
CA ILE A 190 17.81 23.97 19.33
C ILE A 190 17.71 25.50 19.23
N ILE A 191 16.50 26.02 19.37
CA ILE A 191 16.21 27.45 19.39
C ILE A 191 15.68 27.90 20.75
N SER A 192 15.98 29.15 21.13
CA SER A 192 15.44 29.79 22.33
C SER A 192 14.12 30.50 22.03
N LEU A 193 13.17 30.47 22.98
CA LEU A 193 11.83 31.04 22.85
C LEU A 193 11.53 32.09 23.93
N CYS A 194 10.70 33.08 23.58
CA CYS A 194 10.12 34.00 24.54
C CYS A 194 8.98 33.32 25.32
N LYS A 195 8.37 34.06 26.26
CA LYS A 195 7.25 33.55 27.05
C LYS A 195 6.01 33.25 26.18
N GLU A 196 5.76 34.07 25.16
CA GLU A 196 4.60 33.92 24.27
C GLU A 196 4.74 32.71 23.35
N HIS A 197 5.89 32.56 22.70
CA HIS A 197 6.17 31.43 21.81
C HIS A 197 6.41 30.09 22.51
N ARG A 198 6.36 30.05 23.85
CA ARG A 198 6.36 28.77 24.59
C ARG A 198 4.97 28.10 24.58
N LYS A 199 3.90 28.85 24.28
CA LYS A 199 2.54 28.31 24.27
C LYS A 199 2.39 27.31 23.12
N THR A 200 1.60 26.26 23.34
CA THR A 200 1.24 25.28 22.31
C THR A 200 0.62 25.99 21.11
N ALA A 201 0.98 25.55 19.90
CA ALA A 201 0.51 26.11 18.63
C ALA A 201 0.75 27.61 18.40
N ALA A 202 1.62 28.26 19.18
CA ALA A 202 1.99 29.67 18.95
C ALA A 202 2.79 29.90 17.67
N PHE A 203 3.39 28.86 17.10
CA PHE A 203 4.14 28.91 15.85
C PHE A 203 4.26 27.50 15.24
N CYS A 204 4.63 27.43 13.97
CA CYS A 204 4.92 26.16 13.31
C CYS A 204 6.37 25.72 13.58
N GLY A 205 6.57 24.52 14.14
CA GLY A 205 7.91 24.00 14.45
C GLY A 205 8.80 23.68 13.23
N ILE A 206 8.24 23.70 12.01
CA ILE A 206 8.98 23.44 10.77
C ILE A 206 9.52 24.73 10.14
N CYS A 207 8.62 25.69 9.88
CA CYS A 207 8.94 26.92 9.19
C CYS A 207 9.15 28.11 10.12
N LEU A 208 8.87 27.96 11.42
CA LEU A 208 8.88 29.01 12.43
C LEU A 208 7.94 30.18 12.15
N ARG A 209 6.96 30.02 11.26
CA ARG A 209 5.93 31.04 11.09
C ARG A 209 5.09 31.11 12.35
N GLU A 210 4.93 32.32 12.83
CA GLU A 210 4.15 32.64 14.01
C GLU A 210 2.65 32.56 13.71
N ALA A 211 1.89 31.98 14.64
CA ALA A 211 0.44 31.98 14.59
C ALA A 211 -0.09 33.35 15.08
N PRO A 212 -1.20 33.86 14.53
CA PRO A 212 -1.80 35.13 14.97
C PRO A 212 -2.02 35.17 16.48
N ARG A 213 -1.64 36.29 17.12
CA ARG A 213 -1.68 36.43 18.59
C ARG A 213 -3.08 36.72 19.17
N GLY A 214 -4.11 36.90 18.34
CA GLY A 214 -5.50 37.13 18.75
C GLY A 214 -6.51 37.16 17.59
N GLU A 215 -7.81 37.16 17.91
CA GLU A 215 -8.96 37.18 16.97
C GLU A 215 -9.21 38.56 16.31
N PHE A 216 -8.22 39.43 16.20
CA PHE A 216 -8.43 40.78 15.68
C PHE A 216 -8.37 40.80 14.14
N GLU A 217 -9.46 41.27 13.53
CA GLU A 217 -9.72 41.35 12.09
C GLU A 217 -8.68 42.15 11.26
N ASP A 218 -7.76 42.88 11.89
CA ASP A 218 -6.79 43.73 11.19
C ASP A 218 -5.62 42.96 10.56
N ASP A 219 -5.41 41.68 10.89
CA ASP A 219 -4.37 40.82 10.29
C ASP A 219 -4.65 40.44 8.81
N TYR A 220 -5.83 40.80 8.29
CA TYR A 220 -6.10 40.75 6.84
C TYR A 220 -5.23 41.73 6.03
N SER A 221 -4.69 42.77 6.66
CA SER A 221 -3.88 43.79 5.99
C SER A 221 -2.42 43.38 5.71
N GLN A 222 -1.92 42.31 6.36
CA GLN A 222 -0.57 41.76 6.11
C GLN A 222 -0.56 40.47 5.29
N GLY A 223 -1.73 39.90 5.00
CA GLY A 223 -1.92 38.77 4.07
C GLY A 223 -1.31 37.45 4.57
N LEU A 224 -2.17 36.43 4.77
CA LEU A 224 -1.81 35.06 5.17
C LEU A 224 -1.46 34.85 6.66
N GLY A 225 -2.40 35.10 7.58
CA GLY A 225 -2.33 34.46 8.91
C GLY A 225 -2.13 32.94 8.78
N ILE A 226 -1.22 32.36 9.56
CA ILE A 226 -0.98 30.91 9.55
C ILE A 226 -1.83 30.25 10.64
N ALA A 227 -2.68 29.31 10.24
CA ALA A 227 -3.29 28.37 11.16
C ALA A 227 -2.26 27.30 11.52
N CYS A 228 -1.80 27.32 12.77
CA CYS A 228 -1.04 26.21 13.35
C CYS A 228 -2.02 25.29 14.07
N ALA A 229 -1.89 23.99 13.82
CA ALA A 229 -2.62 22.98 14.58
C ALA A 229 -1.61 22.12 15.37
N GLU A 230 -2.09 21.49 16.42
CA GLU A 230 -1.31 20.50 17.19
C GLU A 230 -0.83 19.40 16.25
N ASN A 231 0.37 18.90 16.51
CA ASN A 231 0.97 17.86 15.68
C ASN A 231 0.66 16.48 16.24
N GLU A 232 -0.15 15.71 15.53
CA GLU A 232 -0.41 14.30 15.86
C GLU A 232 0.56 13.34 15.14
N ASP A 233 1.29 13.82 14.12
CA ASP A 233 2.24 13.03 13.32
C ASP A 233 3.65 13.02 13.95
N GLU A 234 3.81 12.25 15.01
CA GLU A 234 5.11 12.01 15.68
C GLU A 234 6.08 11.16 14.82
N GLU A 235 5.59 10.45 13.81
CA GLU A 235 6.45 9.68 12.89
C GLU A 235 7.21 10.62 11.95
N THR A 236 6.49 11.58 11.34
CA THR A 236 7.08 12.54 10.41
C THR A 236 7.82 13.66 11.14
N TRP A 237 7.29 14.13 12.27
CA TRP A 237 7.81 15.28 12.99
C TRP A 237 7.92 15.03 14.51
N PRO A 238 8.89 14.21 14.94
CA PRO A 238 9.02 13.85 16.35
C PRO A 238 9.37 15.07 17.21
N GLY A 239 8.61 15.26 18.29
CA GLY A 239 8.86 16.31 19.28
C GLY A 239 8.58 17.74 18.78
N ILE A 240 7.76 17.88 17.75
CA ILE A 240 7.23 19.17 17.30
C ILE A 240 5.81 19.34 17.82
N ASP A 241 5.55 20.43 18.55
CA ASP A 241 4.24 20.65 19.16
C ASP A 241 3.15 21.01 18.13
N ALA A 242 3.51 21.73 17.06
CA ALA A 242 2.53 22.24 16.11
C ALA A 242 3.09 22.44 14.70
N THR A 243 2.23 22.22 13.70
CA THR A 243 2.54 22.39 12.28
C THR A 243 1.52 23.33 11.63
N CYS A 244 1.93 24.00 10.54
CA CYS A 244 1.00 24.79 9.73
C CYS A 244 0.56 24.02 8.49
N ARG A 245 -0.58 24.42 7.94
CA ARG A 245 -1.17 23.88 6.70
C ARG A 245 -0.15 23.75 5.56
N ALA A 246 0.65 24.77 5.31
CA ALA A 246 1.62 24.78 4.21
C ALA A 246 2.71 23.70 4.38
N CYS A 247 3.26 23.55 5.60
CA CYS A 247 4.26 22.53 5.88
C CYS A 247 3.67 21.12 5.83
N ARG A 248 2.41 20.95 6.26
CA ARG A 248 1.69 19.68 6.15
C ARG A 248 1.44 19.29 4.70
N ASN A 249 0.91 20.21 3.91
CA ASN A 249 0.68 20.01 2.48
C ASN A 249 1.99 19.66 1.74
N GLU A 250 3.07 20.39 2.01
CA GLU A 250 4.37 20.14 1.40
C GLU A 250 4.91 18.75 1.74
N ALA A 251 4.88 18.35 3.02
CA ALA A 251 5.37 17.04 3.44
C ALA A 251 4.50 15.89 2.94
N PHE A 252 3.17 16.06 2.95
CA PHE A 252 2.23 15.09 2.42
C PHE A 252 2.52 14.80 0.95
N TRP A 253 2.54 15.83 0.09
CA TRP A 253 2.80 15.64 -1.34
C TRP A 253 4.22 15.19 -1.63
N ARG A 254 5.21 15.60 -0.81
CA ARG A 254 6.56 15.05 -0.91
C ARG A 254 6.54 13.54 -0.65
N ARG A 255 5.81 13.06 0.36
CA ARG A 255 5.68 11.63 0.67
C ARG A 255 4.96 10.89 -0.46
N VAL A 256 3.80 11.36 -0.89
CA VAL A 256 3.03 10.80 -2.01
C VAL A 256 3.92 10.63 -3.25
N ASN A 257 4.71 11.66 -3.57
CA ASN A 257 5.57 11.65 -4.76
C ASN A 257 6.74 10.64 -4.70
N MET A 258 7.03 10.03 -3.55
CA MET A 258 8.08 9.00 -3.43
C MET A 258 7.69 7.67 -4.07
N ARG A 259 6.39 7.36 -4.20
CA ARG A 259 5.91 6.10 -4.77
C ARG A 259 4.79 6.36 -5.77
N ARG A 260 4.90 5.74 -6.94
CA ARG A 260 3.86 5.83 -7.97
C ARG A 260 2.53 5.25 -7.50
N GLU A 261 2.56 4.19 -6.69
CA GLU A 261 1.37 3.56 -6.11
C GLU A 261 0.59 4.54 -5.24
N TRP A 262 1.27 5.34 -4.41
CA TRP A 262 0.63 6.40 -3.61
C TRP A 262 0.08 7.53 -4.45
N GLN A 263 0.77 7.90 -5.53
CA GLN A 263 0.24 8.88 -6.48
C GLN A 263 -1.07 8.37 -7.09
N GLU A 264 -1.11 7.12 -7.54
CA GLU A 264 -2.31 6.51 -8.12
C GLU A 264 -3.43 6.29 -7.09
N ALA A 265 -3.09 6.05 -5.82
CA ALA A 265 -4.05 5.88 -4.74
C ALA A 265 -4.72 7.20 -4.32
N VAL A 266 -3.94 8.29 -4.28
CA VAL A 266 -4.42 9.63 -3.90
C VAL A 266 -4.99 10.40 -5.11
N ASP A 267 -4.58 10.10 -6.34
CA ASP A 267 -5.09 10.77 -7.54
C ASP A 267 -6.54 10.39 -7.82
N SER A 268 -7.43 11.27 -7.36
CA SER A 268 -8.86 11.15 -7.53
C SER A 268 -9.34 11.43 -8.96
N ARG A 269 -8.50 11.90 -9.90
CA ARG A 269 -8.96 12.29 -11.25
C ARG A 269 -9.68 11.19 -12.03
N ARG A 270 -9.34 9.91 -11.78
CA ARG A 270 -10.02 8.76 -12.41
C ARG A 270 -11.32 8.35 -11.72
N TRP A 271 -11.55 8.77 -10.48
CA TRP A 271 -12.60 8.26 -9.59
C TRP A 271 -13.19 9.36 -8.68
N ALA A 272 -13.24 10.61 -9.17
CA ALA A 272 -13.31 11.81 -8.33
C ALA A 272 -14.52 11.88 -7.39
N THR A 273 -15.63 11.26 -7.77
CA THR A 273 -16.89 11.22 -6.98
C THR A 273 -16.97 10.05 -6.00
N LEU A 274 -16.17 8.99 -6.18
CA LEU A 274 -16.28 7.74 -5.41
C LEU A 274 -15.26 7.60 -4.27
N ASP A 275 -14.40 8.60 -4.07
CA ASP A 275 -13.29 8.55 -3.11
C ASP A 275 -13.36 9.64 -2.04
N TRP A 276 -14.57 9.83 -1.51
CA TRP A 276 -14.85 10.85 -0.50
C TRP A 276 -13.95 10.70 0.73
N GLU A 277 -13.70 9.47 1.20
CA GLU A 277 -12.98 9.21 2.44
C GLU A 277 -11.49 9.57 2.32
N THR A 278 -10.85 9.21 1.20
CA THR A 278 -9.45 9.60 0.95
C THR A 278 -9.33 11.12 0.86
N LYS A 279 -10.25 11.78 0.14
CA LYS A 279 -10.26 13.24 0.00
C LYS A 279 -10.43 13.92 1.37
N GLN A 280 -11.42 13.50 2.14
CA GLN A 280 -11.69 14.04 3.47
C GLN A 280 -10.51 13.80 4.42
N SER A 281 -9.89 12.61 4.39
CA SER A 281 -8.72 12.30 5.21
C SER A 281 -7.52 13.21 4.87
N VAL A 282 -7.28 13.46 3.58
CA VAL A 282 -6.25 14.41 3.12
C VAL A 282 -6.55 15.84 3.59
N GLU A 283 -7.80 16.28 3.45
CA GLU A 283 -8.24 17.62 3.88
C GLU A 283 -8.13 17.80 5.39
N SER A 284 -8.65 16.86 6.20
CA SER A 284 -8.51 16.84 7.66
C SER A 284 -7.04 16.90 8.10
N PHE A 285 -6.17 16.10 7.48
CA PHE A 285 -4.75 16.14 7.81
C PHE A 285 -4.12 17.50 7.45
N ILE A 286 -4.36 18.02 6.22
CA ILE A 286 -3.72 19.26 5.77
C ILE A 286 -4.24 20.47 6.55
N ASP A 287 -5.56 20.58 6.73
CA ASP A 287 -6.20 21.76 7.29
C ASP A 287 -6.20 21.73 8.82
N MET A 288 -6.54 20.60 9.43
CA MET A 288 -6.69 20.45 10.87
C MET A 288 -5.51 19.77 11.57
N GLY A 289 -4.61 19.12 10.83
CA GLY A 289 -3.46 18.42 11.43
C GLY A 289 -3.84 17.09 12.11
N GLU A 290 -5.02 16.55 11.80
CA GLU A 290 -5.53 15.30 12.37
C GLU A 290 -4.81 14.07 11.77
N GLY A 291 -4.35 13.18 12.64
CA GLY A 291 -3.68 11.93 12.27
C GLY A 291 -2.26 12.10 11.71
N SER A 292 -1.75 11.03 11.09
CA SER A 292 -0.43 11.00 10.45
C SER A 292 -0.50 10.84 8.94
N ILE A 293 0.56 11.25 8.23
CA ILE A 293 0.68 11.00 6.78
C ILE A 293 0.52 9.51 6.45
N ARG A 294 1.01 8.63 7.33
CA ARG A 294 0.91 7.17 7.14
C ARG A 294 -0.54 6.70 7.18
N ASP A 295 -1.35 7.22 8.10
CA ASP A 295 -2.74 6.81 8.25
C ASP A 295 -3.57 7.25 7.03
N VAL A 296 -3.36 8.49 6.56
CA VAL A 296 -3.99 9.00 5.33
C VAL A 296 -3.61 8.15 4.11
N LEU A 297 -2.32 7.80 3.97
CA LEU A 297 -1.87 6.96 2.87
C LEU A 297 -2.42 5.54 2.94
N GLN A 298 -2.55 4.97 4.13
CA GLN A 298 -3.14 3.65 4.30
C GLN A 298 -4.61 3.63 3.86
N ILE A 299 -5.40 4.66 4.25
CA ILE A 299 -6.78 4.83 3.78
C ILE A 299 -6.82 4.92 2.25
N ALA A 300 -5.96 5.76 1.67
CA ALA A 300 -5.87 5.94 0.22
C ALA A 300 -5.58 4.60 -0.50
N GLU A 301 -4.60 3.83 -0.02
CA GLU A 301 -4.25 2.53 -0.58
C GLU A 301 -5.40 1.53 -0.47
N GLU A 302 -6.06 1.43 0.69
CA GLU A 302 -7.20 0.54 0.91
C GLU A 302 -8.36 0.87 -0.04
N LYS A 303 -8.74 2.15 -0.14
CA LYS A 303 -9.81 2.60 -1.03
C LYS A 303 -9.45 2.41 -2.49
N HIS A 304 -8.20 2.66 -2.87
CA HIS A 304 -7.72 2.40 -4.22
C HIS A 304 -7.81 0.92 -4.56
N TRP A 305 -7.35 0.03 -3.67
CA TRP A 305 -7.41 -1.41 -3.87
C TRP A 305 -8.84 -1.90 -4.04
N LEU A 306 -9.76 -1.45 -3.17
CA LEU A 306 -11.18 -1.79 -3.24
C LEU A 306 -11.79 -1.40 -4.59
N ARG A 307 -11.58 -0.16 -5.04
CA ARG A 307 -12.10 0.31 -6.33
C ARG A 307 -11.46 -0.39 -7.52
N ARG A 308 -10.17 -0.70 -7.44
CA ARG A 308 -9.41 -1.25 -8.57
C ARG A 308 -9.68 -2.72 -8.81
N PHE A 309 -9.89 -3.49 -7.73
CA PHE A 309 -9.92 -4.94 -7.78
C PHE A 309 -11.24 -5.57 -7.37
N THR A 310 -12.20 -4.77 -6.90
CA THR A 310 -13.56 -5.21 -6.60
C THR A 310 -14.57 -4.37 -7.38
N LYS A 311 -15.84 -4.79 -7.36
CA LYS A 311 -16.95 -4.03 -7.97
C LYS A 311 -17.56 -3.00 -7.02
N LEU A 312 -16.82 -2.57 -6.00
CA LEU A 312 -17.33 -1.66 -4.97
C LEU A 312 -17.94 -0.39 -5.56
N GLY A 313 -17.25 0.26 -6.51
CA GLY A 313 -17.73 1.48 -7.16
C GLY A 313 -19.08 1.28 -7.84
N ASP A 314 -19.20 0.26 -8.68
CA ASP A 314 -20.44 -0.05 -9.41
C ASP A 314 -21.58 -0.43 -8.46
N MET A 315 -21.28 -1.26 -7.44
CA MET A 315 -22.28 -1.68 -6.45
C MET A 315 -22.75 -0.51 -5.58
N LEU A 316 -21.86 0.41 -5.22
CA LEU A 316 -22.20 1.60 -4.45
C LEU A 316 -23.11 2.53 -5.27
N GLN A 317 -22.77 2.78 -6.54
CA GLN A 317 -23.62 3.57 -7.44
C GLN A 317 -25.02 2.95 -7.61
N GLN A 318 -25.09 1.63 -7.81
CA GLN A 318 -26.37 0.92 -7.93
C GLN A 318 -27.18 0.98 -6.64
N ALA A 319 -26.53 0.85 -5.47
CA ALA A 319 -27.19 0.91 -4.17
C ALA A 319 -27.78 2.31 -3.90
N LEU A 320 -27.03 3.37 -4.20
CA LEU A 320 -27.50 4.75 -4.07
C LEU A 320 -28.69 5.02 -4.99
N ALA A 321 -28.60 4.59 -6.26
CA ALA A 321 -29.70 4.70 -7.21
C ALA A 321 -30.95 3.95 -6.71
N ALA A 322 -30.78 2.72 -6.21
CA ALA A 322 -31.88 1.91 -5.68
C ALA A 322 -32.53 2.52 -4.43
N SER A 323 -31.72 3.05 -3.50
CA SER A 323 -32.20 3.76 -2.31
C SER A 323 -33.10 4.94 -2.69
N ARG A 324 -32.68 5.73 -3.68
CA ARG A 324 -33.48 6.85 -4.21
C ARG A 324 -34.78 6.40 -4.86
N TYR A 325 -34.74 5.35 -5.69
CA TYR A 325 -35.95 4.79 -6.30
C TYR A 325 -36.94 4.31 -5.24
N ALA A 326 -36.46 3.69 -4.16
CA ALA A 326 -37.28 3.25 -3.04
C ALA A 326 -37.91 4.44 -2.30
N SER A 327 -37.10 5.45 -1.92
CA SER A 327 -37.61 6.66 -1.24
C SER A 327 -38.65 7.40 -2.08
N ARG A 328 -38.45 7.47 -3.41
CA ARG A 328 -39.41 8.10 -4.34
C ARG A 328 -40.72 7.30 -4.47
N ALA A 329 -40.62 5.97 -4.52
CA ALA A 329 -41.79 5.10 -4.53
C ALA A 329 -42.61 5.23 -3.24
N GLU A 330 -41.94 5.38 -2.10
CA GLU A 330 -42.57 5.57 -0.79
C GLU A 330 -43.17 6.97 -0.60
N ALA A 331 -42.56 8.01 -1.19
CA ALA A 331 -43.07 9.39 -1.16
C ALA A 331 -44.28 9.63 -2.09
N GLY A 332 -44.65 8.68 -2.94
CA GLY A 332 -45.80 8.80 -3.85
C GLY A 332 -45.57 9.74 -5.06
N GLU A 333 -44.34 10.21 -5.26
CA GLU A 333 -43.95 11.12 -6.34
C GLU A 333 -43.56 10.35 -7.61
N ALA A 334 -44.52 9.62 -8.18
CA ALA A 334 -44.30 8.81 -9.38
C ALA A 334 -43.95 9.64 -10.64
N TYR A 335 -44.08 10.98 -10.63
CA TYR A 335 -43.97 11.82 -11.83
C TYR A 335 -43.34 13.22 -11.61
N ALA A 336 -42.45 13.42 -10.63
CA ALA A 336 -41.58 14.61 -10.64
C ALA A 336 -40.49 14.46 -11.73
N SER A 337 -40.29 15.47 -12.58
CA SER A 337 -39.35 15.44 -13.69
C SER A 337 -37.91 15.27 -13.21
N ASP A 338 -37.11 14.53 -13.98
CA ASP A 338 -35.68 14.23 -13.79
C ASP A 338 -34.76 15.47 -13.68
N GLU A 339 -35.30 16.68 -13.87
CA GLU A 339 -34.57 17.96 -13.97
C GLU A 339 -34.44 18.75 -12.65
N GLU A 340 -35.07 18.34 -11.55
CA GLU A 340 -35.02 19.09 -10.27
C GLU A 340 -34.03 18.52 -9.23
N LEU A 341 -33.28 17.46 -9.56
CA LEU A 341 -32.24 16.94 -8.68
C LEU A 341 -30.88 17.44 -9.15
N SER A 342 -30.30 18.38 -8.40
CA SER A 342 -28.88 18.68 -8.56
C SER A 342 -28.08 17.42 -8.25
N ASP A 343 -27.13 17.08 -9.13
CA ASP A 343 -26.12 16.04 -8.90
C ASP A 343 -25.37 16.21 -7.56
N GLU A 344 -25.47 17.38 -6.92
CA GLU A 344 -24.87 17.73 -5.63
C GLU A 344 -25.29 16.79 -4.47
N ASP A 345 -26.50 16.21 -4.48
CA ASP A 345 -26.95 15.27 -3.43
C ASP A 345 -26.37 13.85 -3.61
N MET A 346 -25.69 13.55 -4.73
CA MET A 346 -25.03 12.24 -4.97
C MET A 346 -23.67 12.12 -4.27
N ASP A 347 -23.05 13.26 -3.97
CA ASP A 347 -21.67 13.33 -3.48
C ASP A 347 -21.60 13.57 -1.96
N ASP A 348 -22.73 13.45 -1.24
CA ASP A 348 -22.77 13.60 0.22
C ASP A 348 -21.93 12.51 0.92
N PRO A 349 -20.83 12.88 1.62
CA PRO A 349 -19.95 11.92 2.29
C PRO A 349 -20.67 11.06 3.34
N GLU A 350 -21.67 11.62 4.04
CA GLU A 350 -22.39 10.88 5.09
C GLU A 350 -23.27 9.78 4.48
N MET A 351 -24.03 10.09 3.43
CA MET A 351 -24.81 9.10 2.69
C MET A 351 -23.93 8.00 2.07
N LEU A 352 -22.77 8.37 1.51
CA LEU A 352 -21.82 7.42 0.91
C LEU A 352 -21.26 6.47 1.97
N SER A 353 -20.86 7.00 3.13
CA SER A 353 -20.36 6.20 4.26
C SER A 353 -21.41 5.21 4.77
N LEU A 354 -22.64 5.67 4.99
CA LEU A 354 -23.74 4.84 5.46
C LEU A 354 -24.05 3.72 4.46
N THR A 355 -24.03 4.01 3.16
CA THR A 355 -24.32 3.01 2.13
C THR A 355 -23.20 2.00 1.97
N GLU A 356 -21.93 2.43 2.06
CA GLU A 356 -20.76 1.56 1.91
C GLU A 356 -20.65 0.53 3.05
N ASP A 357 -20.59 1.01 4.30
CA ASP A 357 -20.32 0.18 5.47
C ASP A 357 -21.60 -0.31 6.15
N ALA A 358 -22.56 0.59 6.45
CA ALA A 358 -23.80 0.19 7.13
C ALA A 358 -24.79 -0.52 6.18
N GLY A 359 -24.76 -0.19 4.89
CA GLY A 359 -25.50 -0.89 3.84
C GLY A 359 -24.89 -2.24 3.44
N GLY A 360 -23.70 -2.58 3.94
CA GLY A 360 -23.03 -3.86 3.69
C GLY A 360 -22.51 -4.03 2.26
N ILE A 361 -22.46 -2.95 1.46
CA ILE A 361 -22.03 -3.00 0.06
C ILE A 361 -20.55 -3.39 -0.04
N LYS A 362 -19.71 -2.91 0.88
CA LYS A 362 -18.31 -3.33 0.98
C LYS A 362 -18.19 -4.84 1.21
N GLU A 363 -18.96 -5.40 2.14
CA GLU A 363 -18.95 -6.84 2.39
C GLU A 363 -19.42 -7.63 1.17
N LEU A 364 -20.44 -7.15 0.45
CA LEU A 364 -20.91 -7.76 -0.80
C LEU A 364 -19.82 -7.75 -1.88
N ALA A 365 -19.13 -6.63 -2.07
CA ALA A 365 -18.04 -6.51 -3.04
C ALA A 365 -16.87 -7.44 -2.70
N LEU A 366 -16.51 -7.56 -1.41
CA LEU A 366 -15.48 -8.51 -0.95
C LEU A 366 -15.90 -9.98 -1.14
N ASN A 367 -17.17 -10.32 -0.90
CA ASN A 367 -17.69 -11.65 -1.16
C ASN A 367 -17.70 -11.97 -2.67
N ASP A 368 -18.12 -11.03 -3.53
CA ASP A 368 -18.06 -11.20 -4.98
C ASP A 368 -16.61 -11.41 -5.45
N TRP A 369 -15.69 -10.55 -5.01
CA TRP A 369 -14.26 -10.69 -5.30
C TRP A 369 -13.70 -12.06 -4.91
N ALA A 370 -13.96 -12.50 -3.68
CA ALA A 370 -13.47 -13.77 -3.19
C ALA A 370 -14.09 -14.97 -3.92
N ARG A 371 -15.40 -14.90 -4.18
CA ARG A 371 -16.15 -15.90 -4.95
C ARG A 371 -15.55 -16.07 -6.34
N ASN A 372 -15.28 -14.96 -7.02
CA ASN A 372 -14.78 -14.96 -8.40
C ASN A 372 -13.39 -15.59 -8.49
N ARG A 373 -12.53 -15.36 -7.49
CA ARG A 373 -11.22 -16.02 -7.37
C ARG A 373 -11.32 -17.54 -7.19
N ILE A 374 -12.21 -17.99 -6.29
CA ILE A 374 -12.42 -19.42 -6.04
C ILE A 374 -12.99 -20.11 -7.28
N LEU A 375 -13.97 -19.48 -7.93
CA LEU A 375 -14.60 -20.01 -9.14
C LEU A 375 -13.61 -20.12 -10.30
N ASP A 376 -12.63 -19.22 -10.38
CA ASP A 376 -11.59 -19.25 -11.40
C ASP A 376 -10.43 -20.20 -11.09
N GLY A 377 -10.47 -20.89 -9.94
CA GLY A 377 -9.44 -21.86 -9.53
C GLY A 377 -8.25 -21.26 -8.78
N HIS A 378 -8.32 -20.00 -8.36
CA HIS A 378 -7.33 -19.38 -7.49
C HIS A 378 -7.67 -19.67 -6.02
N TRP A 379 -7.22 -20.83 -5.53
CA TRP A 379 -7.55 -21.32 -4.19
C TRP A 379 -6.55 -20.90 -3.10
N ILE A 380 -5.68 -19.93 -3.40
CA ILE A 380 -4.75 -19.35 -2.43
C ILE A 380 -5.48 -18.26 -1.63
N THR A 381 -5.41 -18.34 -0.31
CA THR A 381 -6.06 -17.38 0.59
C THR A 381 -5.33 -16.04 0.63
N PRO A 382 -6.04 -14.92 0.90
CA PRO A 382 -5.40 -13.61 1.06
C PRO A 382 -4.37 -13.56 2.19
N ALA A 383 -4.55 -14.37 3.25
CA ALA A 383 -3.62 -14.46 4.36
C ALA A 383 -2.26 -15.03 3.94
N ASP A 384 -2.23 -16.10 3.13
CA ASP A 384 -0.98 -16.67 2.62
C ASP A 384 -0.24 -15.70 1.67
N GLU A 385 -0.99 -14.91 0.91
CA GLU A 385 -0.44 -13.85 0.07
C GLU A 385 0.17 -12.73 0.90
N TRP A 386 -0.52 -12.28 1.97
CA TRP A 386 -0.05 -11.25 2.89
C TRP A 386 1.22 -11.64 3.65
N PHE A 387 1.28 -12.85 4.20
CA PHE A 387 2.47 -13.32 4.94
C PHE A 387 3.61 -13.79 4.04
N GLY A 388 3.45 -13.77 2.72
CA GLY A 388 4.46 -14.23 1.78
C GLY A 388 4.76 -15.72 1.89
N TYR A 389 3.81 -16.52 2.39
CA TYR A 389 3.89 -17.99 2.41
C TYR A 389 3.72 -18.58 1.00
N THR A 390 3.36 -17.75 0.02
CA THR A 390 3.58 -18.04 -1.39
C THR A 390 5.09 -18.01 -1.67
N ASN A 391 5.71 -19.20 -1.74
CA ASN A 391 7.14 -19.37 -2.00
C ASN A 391 7.67 -18.35 -3.04
N GLN A 392 8.51 -17.41 -2.58
CA GLN A 392 9.05 -16.25 -3.31
C GLN A 392 9.99 -16.61 -4.49
N ALA A 393 9.81 -17.78 -5.12
CA ALA A 393 10.50 -18.20 -6.33
C ALA A 393 9.65 -19.08 -7.29
N ARG A 394 8.31 -19.10 -7.12
CA ARG A 394 7.30 -20.00 -7.75
C ARG A 394 7.34 -21.45 -7.24
N PRO A 395 6.16 -22.03 -7.04
CA PRO A 395 5.68 -23.01 -8.00
C PRO A 395 4.64 -22.34 -8.88
N ARG A 396 4.59 -22.71 -10.16
CA ARG A 396 3.50 -22.31 -11.06
C ARG A 396 2.19 -22.52 -10.30
N LEU A 397 1.35 -21.47 -10.16
CA LEU A 397 -0.06 -21.64 -9.83
C LEU A 397 -0.54 -22.85 -10.62
N ALA A 398 -1.00 -23.88 -9.91
CA ALA A 398 -1.36 -25.10 -10.58
C ALA A 398 -2.47 -24.77 -11.57
N PRO A 399 -2.38 -25.25 -12.83
CA PRO A 399 -3.51 -25.14 -13.73
C PRO A 399 -4.77 -25.68 -13.06
N ALA A 400 -5.89 -25.03 -13.29
CA ALA A 400 -7.18 -25.47 -12.77
C ALA A 400 -8.05 -25.97 -13.93
N VAL A 401 -8.79 -27.04 -13.68
CA VAL A 401 -9.65 -27.70 -14.68
C VAL A 401 -11.09 -27.64 -14.20
N HIS A 402 -12.01 -27.32 -15.11
CA HIS A 402 -13.43 -27.33 -14.80
C HIS A 402 -13.96 -28.78 -14.81
N PRO A 403 -14.67 -29.26 -13.78
CA PRO A 403 -15.23 -30.61 -13.74
C PRO A 403 -16.25 -30.92 -14.84
N CYS A 404 -16.97 -29.89 -15.33
CA CYS A 404 -18.02 -30.02 -16.35
C CYS A 404 -17.79 -29.06 -17.54
N PRO A 405 -16.68 -29.16 -18.30
CA PRO A 405 -16.28 -28.15 -19.28
C PRO A 405 -17.26 -28.01 -20.46
N TRP A 406 -18.00 -29.07 -20.80
CA TRP A 406 -19.04 -29.05 -21.85
C TRP A 406 -20.27 -28.23 -21.46
N ASN A 407 -20.50 -27.95 -20.17
CA ASN A 407 -21.68 -27.22 -19.72
C ASN A 407 -21.36 -25.73 -19.49
N ARG A 408 -21.51 -24.93 -20.55
CA ARG A 408 -21.27 -23.47 -20.51
C ARG A 408 -22.03 -22.76 -19.39
N ARG A 409 -23.24 -23.23 -19.02
CA ARG A 409 -24.03 -22.64 -17.91
C ARG A 409 -23.46 -22.95 -16.52
N SER A 410 -22.51 -23.87 -16.41
CA SER A 410 -21.76 -24.14 -15.18
C SER A 410 -20.40 -23.44 -15.12
N VAL A 411 -19.87 -23.02 -16.29
CA VAL A 411 -18.63 -22.27 -16.40
C VAL A 411 -18.88 -20.82 -15.98
N TYR A 412 -18.06 -20.31 -15.06
CA TYR A 412 -18.14 -18.94 -14.60
C TYR A 412 -17.60 -17.96 -15.66
N GLU A 413 -18.49 -17.30 -16.39
CA GLU A 413 -18.18 -16.25 -17.38
C GLU A 413 -17.95 -14.86 -16.74
N GLY A 414 -18.27 -14.67 -15.46
CA GLY A 414 -18.42 -13.36 -14.80
C GLY A 414 -17.15 -12.51 -14.64
N ALA A 415 -16.04 -12.91 -15.28
CA ALA A 415 -14.88 -12.03 -15.44
C ALA A 415 -14.48 -11.77 -16.90
N LEU A 416 -15.18 -12.26 -17.92
CA LEU A 416 -14.92 -11.83 -19.31
C LEU A 416 -15.16 -10.31 -19.44
N ASP A 417 -14.21 -9.60 -20.04
CA ASP A 417 -14.47 -8.25 -20.56
C ASP A 417 -15.49 -8.37 -21.70
N ASP A 418 -16.33 -7.35 -21.88
CA ASP A 418 -17.19 -7.22 -23.05
C ASP A 418 -16.32 -7.34 -24.32
N GLY A 419 -16.41 -8.47 -25.02
CA GLY A 419 -15.63 -8.76 -26.24
C GLY A 419 -14.61 -9.89 -26.16
N GLN A 420 -14.38 -10.54 -25.01
CA GLN A 420 -13.59 -11.79 -24.94
C GLN A 420 -14.41 -13.07 -25.21
N GLY A 421 -15.66 -12.91 -25.66
CA GLY A 421 -16.65 -13.99 -25.72
C GLY A 421 -16.65 -14.88 -26.97
N ASP A 422 -15.86 -14.62 -28.01
CA ASP A 422 -16.23 -15.14 -29.34
C ASP A 422 -15.36 -16.20 -30.02
N GLU A 423 -14.23 -16.66 -29.47
CA GLU A 423 -13.47 -17.74 -30.16
C GLU A 423 -12.93 -18.81 -29.22
N ALA A 424 -13.63 -19.96 -29.20
CA ALA A 424 -13.18 -21.36 -29.24
C ALA A 424 -11.83 -21.82 -28.62
N GLN A 425 -11.21 -21.07 -27.71
CA GLN A 425 -9.96 -21.46 -27.05
C GLN A 425 -10.18 -21.58 -25.54
N GLU A 426 -10.02 -22.80 -24.99
CA GLU A 426 -10.04 -23.03 -23.55
C GLU A 426 -8.95 -22.16 -22.89
N LEU A 427 -9.38 -21.10 -22.20
CA LEU A 427 -8.47 -20.22 -21.49
C LEU A 427 -7.79 -20.98 -20.34
N GLN A 428 -6.53 -20.67 -20.08
CA GLN A 428 -5.83 -21.25 -18.94
C GLN A 428 -6.32 -20.60 -17.64
N HIS A 429 -6.71 -21.44 -16.67
CA HIS A 429 -7.14 -21.02 -15.34
C HIS A 429 -6.09 -21.39 -14.28
N PRO A 430 -5.91 -20.58 -13.22
CA PRO A 430 -6.55 -19.28 -13.01
C PRO A 430 -6.04 -18.23 -14.01
N ARG A 431 -6.93 -17.32 -14.40
CA ARG A 431 -6.66 -16.30 -15.41
C ARG A 431 -5.73 -15.22 -14.84
N PRO A 432 -4.89 -14.58 -15.68
CA PRO A 432 -4.01 -13.50 -15.22
C PRO A 432 -4.72 -12.37 -14.49
N LYS A 433 -5.96 -12.02 -14.88
CA LYS A 433 -6.77 -10.99 -14.20
C LYS A 433 -7.23 -11.35 -12.79
N THR A 434 -7.30 -12.65 -12.48
CA THR A 434 -7.65 -13.16 -11.15
C THR A 434 -6.49 -13.01 -10.19
N LEU A 435 -5.26 -12.93 -10.72
CA LEU A 435 -4.03 -12.68 -10.00
C LEU A 435 -3.93 -11.19 -9.64
N VAL A 436 -4.70 -10.84 -8.62
CA VAL A 436 -4.77 -9.50 -8.03
C VAL A 436 -3.71 -9.35 -6.93
N PRO A 437 -3.08 -8.18 -6.75
CA PRO A 437 -2.19 -7.91 -5.61
C PRO A 437 -2.88 -8.14 -4.26
N HIS A 438 -2.11 -8.54 -3.25
CA HIS A 438 -2.66 -8.68 -1.90
C HIS A 438 -3.23 -7.34 -1.39
N PRO A 439 -4.23 -7.36 -0.49
CA PRO A 439 -4.73 -6.14 0.17
C PRO A 439 -3.58 -5.37 0.83
N PRO A 440 -3.55 -4.02 0.78
CA PRO A 440 -2.43 -3.22 1.26
C PRO A 440 -2.35 -3.09 2.79
N SER A 441 -3.44 -3.37 3.50
CA SER A 441 -3.47 -3.31 4.97
C SER A 441 -3.87 -4.62 5.63
N PHE A 442 -3.46 -4.79 6.88
CA PHE A 442 -3.83 -5.94 7.69
C PHE A 442 -5.35 -6.03 7.89
N GLY A 443 -6.01 -4.91 8.16
CA GLY A 443 -7.47 -4.87 8.37
C GLY A 443 -8.24 -5.33 7.14
N LEU A 444 -7.87 -4.86 5.95
CA LEU A 444 -8.50 -5.29 4.71
C LEU A 444 -8.14 -6.73 4.35
N CYS A 445 -6.91 -7.17 4.64
CA CYS A 445 -6.49 -8.57 4.51
C CYS A 445 -7.34 -9.50 5.40
N GLU A 446 -7.66 -9.10 6.63
CA GLU A 446 -8.49 -9.90 7.52
C GLU A 446 -9.93 -10.02 6.97
N GLN A 447 -10.52 -8.92 6.49
CA GLN A 447 -11.86 -8.90 5.91
C GLN A 447 -11.96 -9.78 4.66
N THR A 448 -11.01 -9.63 3.73
CA THR A 448 -10.92 -10.45 2.51
C THR A 448 -10.69 -11.93 2.82
N TYR A 449 -9.86 -12.25 3.82
CA TYR A 449 -9.65 -13.63 4.28
C TYR A 449 -10.93 -14.26 4.84
N ARG A 450 -11.72 -13.52 5.64
CA ARG A 450 -13.00 -13.99 6.15
C ARG A 450 -14.02 -14.21 5.03
N ALA A 451 -14.10 -13.28 4.07
CA ALA A 451 -14.95 -13.42 2.88
C ALA A 451 -14.56 -14.64 2.04
N PHE A 452 -13.26 -14.87 1.84
CA PHE A 452 -12.74 -16.04 1.13
C PHE A 452 -13.13 -17.35 1.80
N ASN A 453 -12.92 -17.50 3.11
CA ASN A 453 -13.31 -18.72 3.83
C ASN A 453 -14.82 -18.98 3.75
N ARG A 454 -15.63 -17.92 3.84
CA ARG A 454 -17.09 -18.02 3.70
C ARG A 454 -17.47 -18.54 2.32
N GLN A 455 -16.98 -17.91 1.25
CA GLN A 455 -17.29 -18.31 -0.13
C GLN A 455 -16.74 -19.70 -0.46
N MET A 456 -15.55 -20.04 0.01
CA MET A 456 -14.95 -21.36 -0.20
C MET A 456 -15.82 -22.46 0.41
N ARG A 457 -16.33 -22.22 1.62
CA ARG A 457 -17.29 -23.12 2.28
C ARG A 457 -18.61 -23.19 1.53
N GLU A 458 -19.19 -22.06 1.13
CA GLU A 458 -20.47 -22.03 0.42
C GLU A 458 -20.42 -22.81 -0.90
N ILE A 459 -19.33 -22.67 -1.66
CA ILE A 459 -19.14 -23.34 -2.95
C ILE A 459 -18.86 -24.84 -2.79
N LEU A 460 -17.97 -25.21 -1.86
CA LEU A 460 -17.47 -26.59 -1.76
C LEU A 460 -18.28 -27.48 -0.80
N LEU A 461 -19.10 -26.94 0.11
CA LEU A 461 -19.87 -27.76 1.04
C LEU A 461 -20.86 -28.72 0.34
N PRO A 462 -21.63 -28.29 -0.69
CA PRO A 462 -22.52 -29.20 -1.42
C PRO A 462 -21.81 -30.40 -2.08
N PRO A 463 -20.76 -30.24 -2.91
CA PRO A 463 -20.06 -31.37 -3.52
C PRO A 463 -19.33 -32.23 -2.46
N MET A 464 -18.82 -31.64 -1.37
CA MET A 464 -18.25 -32.43 -0.27
C MET A 464 -19.27 -33.35 0.41
N ARG A 465 -20.55 -32.93 0.52
CA ARG A 465 -21.61 -33.81 1.01
C ARG A 465 -21.86 -34.98 0.05
N ASN A 466 -21.79 -34.74 -1.26
CA ASN A 466 -21.92 -35.80 -2.26
C ASN A 466 -20.75 -36.80 -2.18
N LEU A 467 -19.53 -36.31 -1.99
CA LEU A 467 -18.35 -37.15 -1.77
C LEU A 467 -18.49 -38.03 -0.52
N VAL A 468 -19.01 -37.49 0.59
CA VAL A 468 -19.27 -38.30 1.79
C VAL A 468 -20.36 -39.34 1.54
N ARG A 469 -21.42 -39.03 0.79
CA ARG A 469 -22.41 -40.05 0.38
C ARG A 469 -21.78 -41.14 -0.48
N LYS A 470 -20.94 -40.77 -1.45
CA LYS A 470 -20.15 -41.73 -2.26
C LYS A 470 -19.36 -42.65 -1.34
N LEU A 471 -18.54 -42.10 -0.45
CA LEU A 471 -17.72 -42.88 0.49
C LEU A 471 -18.55 -43.84 1.34
N VAL A 472 -19.68 -43.38 1.90
CA VAL A 472 -20.56 -44.24 2.72
C VAL A 472 -21.13 -45.39 1.90
N MET A 473 -21.74 -45.11 0.75
CA MET A 473 -22.36 -46.13 -0.10
C MET A 473 -21.34 -47.16 -0.59
N GLU A 474 -20.18 -46.66 -1.04
CA GLU A 474 -19.07 -47.48 -1.50
C GLU A 474 -18.52 -48.40 -0.40
N CYS A 475 -18.23 -47.84 0.78
CA CYS A 475 -17.69 -48.60 1.90
C CYS A 475 -18.69 -49.61 2.45
N THR A 476 -19.98 -49.27 2.50
CA THR A 476 -21.04 -50.23 2.89
C THR A 476 -21.12 -51.41 1.92
N ALA A 477 -21.00 -51.17 0.61
CA ALA A 477 -20.97 -52.25 -0.38
C ALA A 477 -19.71 -53.12 -0.28
N ASP A 478 -18.57 -52.52 0.06
CA ASP A 478 -17.27 -53.22 0.19
C ASP A 478 -17.05 -53.82 1.60
N GLY A 479 -17.98 -53.63 2.55
CA GLY A 479 -17.87 -54.10 3.94
C GLY A 479 -16.77 -53.39 4.76
N THR A 480 -16.39 -52.17 4.38
CA THR A 480 -15.36 -51.37 5.05
C THR A 480 -15.96 -50.18 5.82
N ASP A 481 -15.21 -49.64 6.79
CA ASP A 481 -15.67 -48.48 7.55
C ASP A 481 -15.40 -47.17 6.78
N PRO A 482 -16.44 -46.38 6.43
CA PRO A 482 -16.27 -45.10 5.75
C PRO A 482 -15.43 -44.09 6.55
N ALA A 483 -15.43 -44.14 7.89
CA ALA A 483 -14.63 -43.24 8.72
C ALA A 483 -13.13 -43.50 8.55
N ILE A 484 -12.72 -44.77 8.50
CA ILE A 484 -11.31 -45.15 8.31
C ILE A 484 -10.83 -44.72 6.91
N ARG A 485 -11.65 -44.90 5.88
CA ARG A 485 -11.32 -44.45 4.52
C ARG A 485 -11.24 -42.92 4.45
N ALA A 486 -12.18 -42.22 5.07
CA ALA A 486 -12.18 -40.77 5.13
C ALA A 486 -10.96 -40.20 5.86
N VAL A 487 -10.48 -40.83 6.94
CA VAL A 487 -9.27 -40.38 7.67
C VAL A 487 -8.00 -40.55 6.82
N ARG A 488 -7.92 -41.61 6.00
CA ARG A 488 -6.77 -41.87 5.12
C ARG A 488 -6.74 -41.00 3.87
N MET A 489 -7.85 -40.36 3.52
CA MET A 489 -7.95 -39.51 2.34
C MET A 489 -7.10 -38.25 2.52
N THR A 490 -6.13 -38.03 1.64
CA THR A 490 -5.29 -36.83 1.62
C THR A 490 -6.06 -35.63 1.07
N VAL A 491 -5.47 -34.43 1.16
CA VAL A 491 -6.05 -33.24 0.51
C VAL A 491 -6.00 -33.39 -1.02
N GLU A 492 -4.95 -34.01 -1.56
CA GLU A 492 -4.84 -34.28 -3.00
C GLU A 492 -5.94 -35.24 -3.49
N ASP A 493 -6.19 -36.33 -2.76
CA ASP A 493 -7.27 -37.26 -3.08
C ASP A 493 -8.63 -36.54 -3.11
N LEU A 494 -8.87 -35.66 -2.14
CA LEU A 494 -10.09 -34.88 -2.04
C LEU A 494 -10.25 -33.92 -3.23
N VAL A 495 -9.20 -33.20 -3.61
CA VAL A 495 -9.25 -32.30 -4.77
C VAL A 495 -9.40 -33.09 -6.06
N SER A 496 -8.81 -34.28 -6.16
CA SER A 496 -9.03 -35.19 -7.27
C SER A 496 -10.48 -35.66 -7.40
N GLU A 497 -11.13 -35.96 -6.29
CA GLU A 497 -12.55 -36.31 -6.24
C GLU A 497 -13.47 -35.13 -6.59
N LEU A 498 -13.07 -33.90 -6.24
CA LEU A 498 -13.78 -32.68 -6.65
C LEU A 498 -13.64 -32.37 -8.15
N ARG A 499 -12.62 -32.93 -8.83
CA ARG A 499 -12.48 -32.85 -10.29
C ARG A 499 -13.41 -33.83 -11.04
N ASP A 500 -13.95 -34.83 -10.36
CA ASP A 500 -14.96 -35.73 -10.96
C ASP A 500 -16.29 -35.00 -11.12
N GLU A 501 -16.78 -34.94 -12.35
CA GLU A 501 -18.11 -34.41 -12.70
C GLU A 501 -19.20 -34.87 -11.74
N SER A 502 -19.19 -36.16 -11.38
CA SER A 502 -20.27 -36.78 -10.62
C SER A 502 -20.44 -36.18 -9.24
N THR A 503 -19.35 -35.73 -8.61
CA THR A 503 -19.41 -35.07 -7.30
C THR A 503 -20.28 -33.80 -7.32
N TRP A 504 -20.48 -33.22 -8.51
CA TRP A 504 -21.27 -32.02 -8.75
C TRP A 504 -22.74 -32.27 -9.08
N TYR A 505 -23.26 -33.49 -8.95
CA TYR A 505 -24.71 -33.75 -9.07
C TYR A 505 -25.32 -34.30 -7.79
N ASN A 506 -26.50 -33.80 -7.46
CA ASN A 506 -27.37 -34.39 -6.46
C ASN A 506 -28.13 -35.58 -7.04
N GLY A 507 -28.29 -36.64 -6.24
CA GLY A 507 -29.12 -37.79 -6.60
C GLY A 507 -28.44 -38.85 -7.47
N ILE A 508 -27.10 -38.83 -7.59
CA ILE A 508 -26.36 -39.89 -8.27
C ILE A 508 -26.48 -41.23 -7.53
N ASP A 509 -26.74 -42.30 -8.29
CA ASP A 509 -26.50 -43.67 -7.83
C ASP A 509 -25.02 -44.05 -8.01
N TRP A 510 -24.29 -44.03 -6.90
CA TRP A 510 -22.86 -44.31 -6.88
C TRP A 510 -22.53 -45.79 -7.13
N LEU A 511 -23.45 -46.72 -6.80
CA LEU A 511 -23.23 -48.15 -6.99
C LEU A 511 -23.44 -48.55 -8.46
N GLU A 512 -24.47 -48.00 -9.09
CA GLU A 512 -24.72 -48.20 -10.52
C GLU A 512 -23.55 -47.63 -11.35
N ARG A 513 -23.09 -46.40 -11.03
CA ARG A 513 -21.94 -45.79 -11.71
C ARG A 513 -20.68 -46.63 -11.56
N ARG A 514 -20.40 -47.15 -10.36
CA ARG A 514 -19.27 -48.05 -10.10
C ARG A 514 -19.38 -49.35 -10.91
N ALA A 515 -20.57 -49.95 -11.00
CA ALA A 515 -20.80 -51.14 -11.82
C ALA A 515 -20.57 -50.87 -13.31
N ASN A 516 -21.05 -49.74 -13.82
CA ASN A 516 -20.84 -49.30 -15.20
C ASN A 516 -19.35 -49.03 -15.49
N ALA A 517 -18.63 -48.38 -14.57
CA ALA A 517 -17.20 -48.14 -14.70
C ALA A 517 -16.38 -49.44 -14.77
N ARG A 518 -16.75 -50.45 -13.97
CA ARG A 518 -16.13 -51.79 -14.03
C ARG A 518 -16.40 -52.47 -15.37
N MET A 519 -17.65 -52.48 -15.82
CA MET A 519 -18.01 -53.03 -17.14
C MET A 519 -17.31 -52.32 -18.30
N GLU A 520 -17.09 -51.00 -18.20
CA GLU A 520 -16.39 -50.26 -19.24
C GLU A 520 -14.88 -50.49 -19.22
N ALA A 521 -14.27 -50.64 -18.04
CA ALA A 521 -12.87 -51.07 -17.92
C ALA A 521 -12.65 -52.48 -18.50
N ASP A 522 -13.55 -53.42 -18.18
CA ASP A 522 -13.53 -54.78 -18.75
C ASP A 522 -13.67 -54.76 -20.27
N ARG A 523 -14.53 -53.88 -20.81
CA ARG A 523 -14.68 -53.67 -22.25
C ARG A 523 -13.44 -53.06 -22.92
N ARG A 524 -12.70 -52.19 -22.23
CA ARG A 524 -11.44 -51.63 -22.73
C ARG A 524 -10.34 -52.68 -22.74
N HIS A 525 -10.21 -53.45 -21.66
CA HIS A 525 -9.27 -54.58 -21.60
C HIS A 525 -9.56 -55.63 -22.67
N ALA A 526 -10.84 -55.99 -22.90
CA ALA A 526 -11.21 -56.91 -23.97
C ALA A 526 -10.85 -56.40 -25.39
N LYS A 527 -10.92 -55.09 -25.63
CA LYS A 527 -10.54 -54.49 -26.92
C LYS A 527 -9.03 -54.41 -27.14
N ASP A 528 -8.26 -54.24 -26.07
CA ASP A 528 -6.79 -54.22 -26.13
C ASP A 528 -6.23 -55.66 -26.31
N ASP A 529 -6.90 -56.66 -25.75
CA ASP A 529 -6.57 -58.09 -25.93
C ASP A 529 -6.93 -58.60 -27.34
N ASP A 530 -8.04 -58.14 -27.94
CA ASP A 530 -8.40 -58.48 -29.33
C ASP A 530 -7.51 -57.78 -30.38
N SER A 531 -6.88 -56.65 -30.02
CA SER A 531 -5.94 -55.95 -30.90
C SER A 531 -4.56 -56.61 -30.96
N SER A 532 -4.25 -57.51 -30.02
CA SER A 532 -3.00 -58.28 -29.99
C SER A 532 -3.07 -59.61 -30.76
N SER A 533 -4.23 -59.97 -31.33
CA SER A 533 -4.46 -61.27 -31.98
C SER A 533 -4.95 -61.18 -33.44
N SER A 534 -4.46 -60.21 -34.22
CA SER A 534 -4.66 -60.21 -35.68
C SER A 534 -3.52 -59.55 -36.45
N SER A 535 -2.31 -60.11 -36.31
CA SER A 535 -1.26 -59.97 -37.33
C SER A 535 -1.23 -61.23 -38.20
N SER A 536 -1.95 -61.19 -39.33
CA SER A 536 -1.63 -61.88 -40.61
C SER A 536 -2.87 -61.99 -41.50
N ARG A 537 -3.01 -61.08 -42.48
CA ARG A 537 -3.08 -61.37 -43.95
C ARG A 537 -3.88 -60.32 -44.74
N SER A 538 -3.17 -59.82 -45.76
CA SER A 538 -3.60 -59.43 -47.12
C SER A 538 -4.59 -58.27 -47.32
N ASP A 539 -4.01 -57.17 -47.84
CA ASP A 539 -4.35 -56.51 -49.11
C ASP A 539 -5.58 -57.04 -49.86
N GLY A 540 -6.49 -56.12 -50.21
CA GLY A 540 -7.57 -56.42 -51.15
C GLY A 540 -8.71 -55.41 -51.15
N SER A 541 -8.43 -54.20 -51.68
CA SER A 541 -9.35 -53.24 -52.31
C SER A 541 -10.78 -53.71 -52.66
N HIS A 542 -11.81 -52.91 -52.34
CA HIS A 542 -12.58 -52.10 -53.29
C HIS A 542 -13.89 -51.56 -52.67
N THR A 543 -14.05 -50.23 -52.74
CA THR A 543 -15.24 -49.45 -53.19
C THR A 543 -16.63 -49.83 -52.65
N THR A 544 -17.48 -48.96 -52.09
CA THR A 544 -17.95 -47.65 -52.57
C THR A 544 -18.75 -46.95 -51.45
N SER A 545 -18.55 -45.65 -51.22
CA SER A 545 -19.60 -44.72 -50.72
C SER A 545 -20.71 -44.59 -51.80
N PRO A 546 -21.97 -44.11 -51.56
CA PRO A 546 -22.28 -42.86 -50.84
C PRO A 546 -23.71 -42.83 -50.14
N VAL A 547 -23.98 -42.01 -49.11
CA VAL A 547 -24.59 -40.65 -49.10
C VAL A 547 -26.15 -40.58 -49.03
N LEU A 548 -26.61 -39.90 -47.95
CA LEU A 548 -27.80 -39.02 -47.73
C LEU A 548 -29.24 -39.55 -47.58
N SER A 549 -29.74 -39.38 -46.33
CA SER A 549 -30.87 -38.52 -45.88
C SER A 549 -32.32 -38.70 -46.37
N THR A 550 -33.24 -38.36 -45.42
CA THR A 550 -34.68 -37.95 -45.53
C THR A 550 -35.74 -39.08 -45.63
N THR A 551 -36.95 -39.06 -45.03
CA THR A 551 -37.71 -38.25 -44.04
C THR A 551 -38.93 -39.07 -43.53
N THR A 552 -39.36 -38.80 -42.28
CA THR A 552 -40.71 -38.87 -41.64
C THR A 552 -41.90 -39.68 -42.21
N LEU A 553 -42.61 -40.41 -41.33
CA LEU A 553 -44.08 -40.36 -41.19
C LEU A 553 -44.60 -41.01 -39.89
N GLN A 554 -45.66 -40.42 -39.34
CA GLN A 554 -46.35 -40.68 -38.06
C GLN A 554 -47.24 -41.94 -38.10
N THR A 555 -47.48 -42.59 -36.95
CA THR A 555 -48.83 -42.94 -36.41
C THR A 555 -48.74 -43.53 -34.98
N THR A 556 -49.56 -43.03 -34.07
CA THR A 556 -49.98 -43.57 -32.75
C THR A 556 -51.30 -44.39 -32.89
N PRO A 557 -51.93 -45.02 -31.86
CA PRO A 557 -51.45 -45.65 -30.60
C PRO A 557 -52.15 -47.00 -30.15
N SER A 558 -51.63 -47.62 -29.07
CA SER A 558 -52.26 -48.48 -28.01
C SER A 558 -52.58 -50.00 -28.26
N PRO A 559 -52.96 -50.80 -27.22
CA PRO A 559 -52.19 -51.57 -26.18
C PRO A 559 -52.45 -53.13 -26.31
N PRO A 560 -51.90 -54.13 -25.53
CA PRO A 560 -52.27 -54.49 -24.11
C PRO A 560 -51.17 -55.41 -23.41
N PRO A 561 -51.40 -56.32 -22.41
CA PRO A 561 -52.53 -56.56 -21.49
C PRO A 561 -52.19 -56.71 -19.97
N THR A 562 -53.26 -56.73 -19.19
CA THR A 562 -53.42 -57.16 -17.79
C THR A 562 -53.38 -58.69 -17.59
N GLY A 563 -52.79 -59.15 -16.49
CA GLY A 563 -52.97 -60.49 -15.88
C GLY A 563 -52.13 -60.62 -14.60
N LYS A 564 -52.72 -60.38 -13.43
CA LYS A 564 -53.15 -61.36 -12.40
C LYS A 564 -52.04 -62.25 -11.82
N ASP A 565 -51.66 -61.87 -10.61
CA ASP A 565 -51.31 -62.64 -9.41
C ASP A 565 -50.97 -64.13 -9.57
N ASP A 566 -49.76 -64.49 -9.16
CA ASP A 566 -49.52 -65.69 -8.36
C ASP A 566 -48.43 -65.38 -7.31
N GLU A 567 -48.84 -65.48 -6.04
CA GLU A 567 -47.97 -65.45 -4.86
C GLU A 567 -47.08 -66.71 -4.85
N ILE A 568 -45.76 -66.52 -4.76
CA ILE A 568 -44.89 -67.52 -4.15
C ILE A 568 -44.04 -66.81 -3.09
N VAL A 569 -44.47 -67.01 -1.85
CA VAL A 569 -43.74 -66.71 -0.62
C VAL A 569 -42.56 -67.69 -0.51
N VAL A 570 -41.34 -67.16 -0.56
CA VAL A 570 -40.17 -67.81 0.06
C VAL A 570 -39.48 -66.78 0.95
N SER A 571 -39.75 -66.91 2.24
CA SER A 571 -39.09 -66.17 3.32
C SER A 571 -37.74 -66.82 3.65
N SER A 572 -36.67 -66.02 3.69
CA SER A 572 -35.63 -66.14 4.73
C SER A 572 -34.69 -64.94 4.77
N PRO A 573 -34.06 -64.67 5.93
CA PRO A 573 -34.06 -63.33 6.49
C PRO A 573 -32.65 -62.75 6.63
N PHE A 574 -32.50 -61.45 6.34
CA PHE A 574 -31.55 -60.60 7.05
C PHE A 574 -32.15 -59.21 7.16
N ALA A 575 -32.76 -58.95 8.31
CA ALA A 575 -33.01 -57.59 8.77
C ALA A 575 -31.70 -57.03 9.34
N GLY A 576 -31.22 -55.92 8.77
CA GLY A 576 -30.06 -55.20 9.27
C GLY A 576 -29.92 -53.83 8.59
N ALA A 577 -30.32 -52.78 9.31
CA ALA A 577 -30.08 -51.35 9.05
C ALA A 577 -30.60 -50.75 7.72
N ARG A 578 -31.80 -50.14 7.78
CA ARG A 578 -32.17 -49.08 6.83
C ARG A 578 -31.33 -47.85 7.14
N SER A 579 -30.32 -47.57 6.33
CA SER A 579 -29.60 -46.29 6.33
C SER A 579 -30.56 -45.15 5.95
N PRO A 580 -30.51 -43.98 6.61
CA PRO A 580 -31.36 -42.84 6.28
C PRO A 580 -30.75 -42.11 5.07
N ILE A 581 -30.76 -42.74 3.90
CA ILE A 581 -30.33 -42.11 2.65
C ILE A 581 -31.60 -41.74 1.89
N SER A 582 -31.78 -40.44 1.65
CA SER A 582 -32.86 -39.91 0.81
C SER A 582 -32.90 -40.64 -0.54
N PRO A 583 -34.09 -40.92 -1.12
CA PRO A 583 -34.19 -41.69 -2.34
C PRO A 583 -33.42 -41.04 -3.48
N VAL A 584 -32.76 -41.88 -4.28
CA VAL A 584 -32.19 -41.54 -5.59
C VAL A 584 -33.26 -40.78 -6.38
N MET A 585 -32.94 -39.56 -6.82
CA MET A 585 -33.90 -38.72 -7.55
C MET A 585 -34.12 -39.30 -8.97
N LYS A 586 -35.31 -39.09 -9.54
CA LYS A 586 -35.65 -39.55 -10.91
C LYS A 586 -34.74 -39.00 -12.01
N ALA A 587 -34.04 -37.89 -11.75
CA ALA A 587 -32.99 -37.34 -12.60
C ALA A 587 -31.95 -36.61 -11.73
N PRO A 588 -30.63 -36.77 -11.98
CA PRO A 588 -29.58 -36.04 -11.25
C PRO A 588 -29.66 -34.53 -11.48
N GLU A 589 -29.49 -33.73 -10.43
CA GLU A 589 -29.51 -32.26 -10.50
C GLU A 589 -28.11 -31.67 -10.34
N LEU A 590 -27.66 -30.87 -11.30
CA LEU A 590 -26.33 -30.27 -11.29
C LEU A 590 -26.23 -29.11 -10.29
N LEU A 591 -25.23 -29.17 -9.40
CA LEU A 591 -24.86 -28.11 -8.48
C LEU A 591 -24.28 -26.90 -9.23
N ARG A 592 -24.63 -25.69 -8.80
CA ARG A 592 -24.10 -24.44 -9.36
C ARG A 592 -23.81 -23.41 -8.28
N PRO A 593 -22.80 -22.53 -8.48
CA PRO A 593 -21.79 -22.58 -9.54
C PRO A 593 -20.73 -23.68 -9.31
N ILE A 594 -19.98 -24.03 -10.36
CA ILE A 594 -18.87 -25.01 -10.30
C ILE A 594 -17.55 -24.24 -10.49
N PRO A 595 -16.58 -24.37 -9.56
CA PRO A 595 -15.27 -23.76 -9.71
C PRO A 595 -14.40 -24.57 -10.66
N TYR A 596 -13.42 -23.90 -11.27
CA TYR A 596 -12.21 -24.57 -11.75
C TYR A 596 -11.46 -25.11 -10.53
N VAL A 597 -11.05 -26.38 -10.60
CA VAL A 597 -10.39 -27.07 -9.50
C VAL A 597 -8.91 -27.26 -9.83
N PRO A 598 -7.97 -26.83 -8.98
CA PRO A 598 -6.53 -27.00 -9.22
C PRO A 598 -6.16 -28.46 -9.49
N VAL A 599 -5.25 -28.73 -10.41
CA VAL A 599 -4.78 -30.10 -10.72
C VAL A 599 -3.89 -30.72 -9.65
N THR A 600 -3.31 -29.89 -8.77
CA THR A 600 -2.50 -30.35 -7.64
C THR A 600 -2.59 -29.36 -6.47
N THR A 601 -2.46 -29.88 -5.25
CA THR A 601 -2.44 -29.13 -3.99
C THR A 601 -1.03 -28.76 -3.51
N GLU A 602 0.02 -29.20 -4.21
CA GLU A 602 1.43 -28.93 -3.83
C GLU A 602 1.77 -27.44 -3.71
N HIS A 603 1.05 -26.59 -4.44
CA HIS A 603 1.26 -25.14 -4.43
C HIS A 603 0.47 -24.41 -3.33
N LEU A 604 -0.43 -25.09 -2.62
CA LEU A 604 -1.28 -24.46 -1.60
C LEU A 604 -0.52 -24.33 -0.27
N PRO A 605 -0.34 -23.10 0.26
CA PRO A 605 0.29 -22.90 1.55
C PRO A 605 -0.67 -23.22 2.71
N GLN A 606 -0.17 -23.05 3.94
CA GLN A 606 -0.84 -23.53 5.15
C GLN A 606 -2.28 -23.01 5.31
N HIS A 607 -2.53 -21.69 5.21
CA HIS A 607 -3.88 -21.17 5.46
C HIS A 607 -4.87 -21.59 4.37
N SER A 608 -4.40 -21.79 3.14
CA SER A 608 -5.18 -22.30 2.01
C SER A 608 -5.59 -23.77 2.21
N VAL A 609 -4.67 -24.59 2.73
CA VAL A 609 -4.96 -25.98 3.09
C VAL A 609 -5.95 -26.03 4.27
N GLU A 610 -5.76 -25.17 5.28
CA GLU A 610 -6.69 -25.07 6.41
C GLU A 610 -8.10 -24.66 5.96
N ALA A 611 -8.23 -23.69 5.07
CA ALA A 611 -9.52 -23.26 4.52
C ALA A 611 -10.28 -24.42 3.84
N LEU A 612 -9.58 -25.25 3.06
CA LEU A 612 -10.12 -26.47 2.45
C LEU A 612 -10.53 -27.52 3.49
N LEU A 613 -9.68 -27.76 4.47
CA LEU A 613 -9.91 -28.76 5.52
C LEU A 613 -11.05 -28.36 6.46
N CYS A 614 -11.27 -27.06 6.71
CA CYS A 614 -12.42 -26.57 7.46
C CYS A 614 -13.74 -27.00 6.82
N VAL A 615 -13.84 -27.01 5.48
CA VAL A 615 -15.03 -27.50 4.78
C VAL A 615 -15.19 -29.02 4.99
N ARG A 616 -14.09 -29.78 4.93
CA ARG A 616 -14.07 -31.24 5.15
C ARG A 616 -14.49 -31.63 6.57
N ALA A 617 -13.96 -30.95 7.59
CA ALA A 617 -14.25 -31.25 8.99
C ALA A 617 -15.74 -31.10 9.33
N ILE A 618 -16.43 -30.12 8.74
CA ILE A 618 -17.87 -29.90 8.92
C ILE A 618 -18.69 -31.11 8.44
N VAL A 619 -18.24 -31.83 7.42
CA VAL A 619 -18.96 -33.00 6.88
C VAL A 619 -18.58 -34.29 7.61
N LEU A 620 -17.33 -34.43 8.06
CA LEU A 620 -16.84 -35.64 8.73
C LEU A 620 -17.11 -35.70 10.25
N VAL A 621 -17.37 -34.56 10.91
CA VAL A 621 -17.72 -34.52 12.36
C VAL A 621 -19.24 -34.57 12.60
N LYS A 622 -20.06 -34.38 11.54
CA LYS A 622 -21.53 -34.50 11.60
C LYS A 622 -22.15 -35.79 11.02
N PRO A 623 -21.51 -36.98 10.97
CA PRO A 623 -22.27 -38.20 10.85
C PRO A 623 -22.68 -38.64 12.26
N VAL A 624 -23.96 -39.01 12.43
CA VAL A 624 -24.52 -39.66 13.63
C VAL A 624 -24.89 -38.73 14.81
N SER A 625 -25.86 -37.85 14.59
CA SER A 625 -26.84 -37.50 15.65
C SER A 625 -28.22 -37.31 15.04
N ARG A 626 -28.84 -38.45 14.71
CA ARG A 626 -30.30 -38.65 14.77
C ARG A 626 -30.56 -40.07 15.22
#